data_AF-A0AAV2GZS5-F1
#
_entry.id   AF-A0AAV2GZS5-F1
#
_cell.length_a   1.000
_cell.length_b   1.000
_cell.length_c   1.000
_cell.angle_alpha   90.00
_cell.angle_beta   90.00
_cell.angle_gamma   90.00
#
_symmetry.space_group_name_H-M   'P 1'
#
loop_
_entity.id
_entity.type
_entity.pdbx_description
1 polymer ?
#
loop_
_entity_poly.entity_id
_entity_poly.type
_entity_poly.pdbx_seq_one_letter_code
_entity_poly.pdbx_strand_id
1 'polypeptide(L)'
;MAVLLSEENDMESEKQLDKMCQILHCITHLAVSTLKSLQQTYSGKDDKSTQVKLVVPQSLKEIAIIMHGVLPTLTNDRNSLKDDMCRLFETWWVWRLPGCEELMGNTIVYLLFKSTQAKSTKADVSRVKAVQKVLSAIELNSDNASVVVSLLLQCTYHHQFVNSPM
;
A
#
# COMPACT_ATOMS: atom_id res chain seq x y z
N MET A 1 12.68 -22.10 -34.91
CA MET A 1 13.89 -21.77 -34.13
C MET A 1 13.78 -20.40 -33.47
N ALA A 2 13.44 -19.32 -34.19
CA ALA A 2 13.24 -17.99 -33.60
C ALA A 2 12.09 -17.90 -32.56
N VAL A 3 10.97 -18.59 -32.78
CA VAL A 3 9.82 -18.62 -31.84
C VAL A 3 10.14 -19.36 -30.53
N LEU A 4 10.93 -20.45 -30.61
CA LEU A 4 11.35 -21.19 -29.42
C LEU A 4 12.35 -20.40 -28.57
N LEU A 5 13.24 -19.65 -29.22
CA LEU A 5 14.18 -18.76 -28.54
C LEU A 5 13.50 -17.56 -27.87
N SER A 6 12.39 -17.05 -28.42
CA SER A 6 11.58 -16.02 -27.75
C SER A 6 10.81 -16.57 -26.54
N GLU A 7 10.23 -17.76 -26.65
CA GLU A 7 9.48 -18.39 -25.55
C GLU A 7 10.38 -18.78 -24.36
N GLU A 8 11.60 -19.26 -24.62
CA GLU A 8 12.58 -19.53 -23.56
C GLU A 8 13.03 -18.26 -22.84
N ASN A 9 13.17 -17.15 -23.57
CA ASN A 9 13.61 -15.86 -23.02
C ASN A 9 12.51 -15.17 -22.18
N ASP A 10 11.25 -15.32 -22.60
CA ASP A 10 10.09 -14.82 -21.85
C ASP A 10 9.91 -15.58 -20.53
N MET A 11 10.09 -16.91 -20.56
CA MET A 11 9.99 -17.77 -19.38
C MET A 11 11.09 -17.50 -18.34
N GLU A 12 12.32 -17.21 -18.78
CA GLU A 12 13.41 -16.85 -17.86
C GLU A 12 13.17 -15.45 -17.25
N SER A 13 12.65 -14.51 -18.03
CA SER A 13 12.29 -13.17 -17.55
C SER A 13 11.20 -13.23 -16.47
N GLU A 14 10.18 -14.06 -16.66
CA GLU A 14 9.11 -14.27 -15.68
C GLU A 14 9.64 -14.88 -14.36
N LYS A 15 10.55 -15.87 -14.45
CA LYS A 15 11.21 -16.44 -13.26
C LYS A 15 12.06 -15.42 -12.50
N GLN A 16 12.75 -14.52 -13.20
CA GLN A 16 13.51 -13.44 -12.56
C GLN A 16 12.56 -12.47 -11.83
N LEU A 17 11.44 -12.12 -12.46
CA LEU A 17 10.42 -11.27 -11.85
C LEU A 17 9.82 -11.91 -10.58
N ASP A 18 9.56 -13.21 -10.59
CA ASP A 18 9.10 -13.95 -9.41
C ASP A 18 10.10 -13.87 -8.25
N LYS A 19 11.40 -14.06 -8.52
CA LYS A 19 12.45 -13.92 -7.51
C LYS A 19 12.51 -12.50 -6.94
N MET A 20 12.37 -11.48 -7.79
CA MET A 20 12.31 -10.08 -7.34
C MET A 20 11.10 -9.84 -6.43
N CYS A 21 9.93 -10.38 -6.79
CA CYS A 21 8.73 -10.29 -5.95
C CYS A 21 8.90 -11.00 -4.60
N GLN A 22 9.59 -12.14 -4.57
CA GLN A 22 9.92 -12.84 -3.32
C GLN A 22 10.82 -11.99 -2.41
N ILE A 23 11.83 -11.32 -2.97
CA ILE A 23 12.69 -10.41 -2.21
C ILE A 23 11.85 -9.25 -1.63
N LEU A 24 10.98 -8.65 -2.43
CA LEU A 24 10.09 -7.58 -1.96
C LEU A 24 9.15 -8.06 -0.85
N HIS A 25 8.62 -9.29 -0.94
CA HIS A 25 7.85 -9.90 0.14
C HIS A 25 8.69 -10.01 1.43
N CYS A 26 9.91 -10.54 1.35
CA CYS A 26 10.80 -10.64 2.51
C CYS A 26 11.08 -9.28 3.16
N ILE A 27 11.36 -8.25 2.35
CA ILE A 27 11.58 -6.89 2.85
C ILE A 27 10.31 -6.34 3.51
N THR A 28 9.14 -6.54 2.90
CA THR A 28 7.85 -6.13 3.47
C THR A 28 7.62 -6.79 4.83
N HIS A 29 7.82 -8.11 4.93
CA HIS A 29 7.65 -8.85 6.18
C HIS A 29 8.65 -8.41 7.26
N LEU A 30 9.90 -8.16 6.89
CA LEU A 30 10.91 -7.64 7.80
C LEU A 30 10.53 -6.26 8.34
N ALA A 31 10.06 -5.36 7.46
CA ALA A 31 9.61 -4.03 7.84
C ALA A 31 8.40 -4.08 8.79
N VAL A 32 7.39 -4.89 8.47
CA VAL A 32 6.22 -5.12 9.36
C VAL A 32 6.66 -5.67 10.72
N SER A 33 7.53 -6.68 10.73
CA SER A 33 7.98 -7.32 11.97
C SER A 33 8.79 -6.35 12.84
N THR A 34 9.64 -5.53 12.19
CA THR A 34 10.41 -4.48 12.87
C THR A 34 9.48 -3.45 13.51
N LEU A 35 8.47 -2.97 12.78
CA LEU A 35 7.47 -2.06 13.35
C LEU A 35 6.72 -2.65 14.55
N LYS A 36 6.28 -3.92 14.45
CA LYS A 36 5.58 -4.59 15.54
C LYS A 36 6.45 -4.72 16.78
N SER A 37 7.72 -5.08 16.61
CA SER A 37 8.70 -5.17 17.71
C SER A 37 8.92 -3.80 18.37
N LEU A 38 9.03 -2.73 17.56
CA LEU A 38 9.10 -1.36 18.08
C LEU A 38 7.85 -1.04 18.90
N GLN A 39 6.65 -1.24 18.35
CA GLN A 39 5.39 -0.95 19.03
C GLN A 39 5.29 -1.69 20.39
N GLN A 40 5.67 -2.96 20.45
CA GLN A 40 5.67 -3.75 21.68
C GLN A 40 6.62 -3.17 22.74
N THR A 41 7.80 -2.72 22.31
CA THR A 41 8.80 -2.10 23.19
C THR A 41 8.27 -0.82 23.85
N TYR A 42 7.42 -0.07 23.15
CA TYR A 42 6.83 1.17 23.66
C TYR A 42 5.53 0.96 24.45
N SER A 43 4.74 -0.08 24.14
CA SER A 43 3.47 -0.37 24.82
C SER A 43 3.66 -0.91 26.25
N GLY A 44 4.88 -1.32 26.63
CA GLY A 44 5.23 -1.78 27.98
C GLY A 44 5.74 -0.69 28.93
N LYS A 45 5.82 0.58 28.49
CA LYS A 45 6.23 1.72 29.33
C LYS A 45 5.01 2.56 29.69
N ASP A 46 4.23 2.06 30.65
CA ASP A 46 3.21 2.84 31.35
C ASP A 46 3.91 3.90 32.20
N ASP A 47 4.03 5.13 31.67
CA ASP A 47 4.11 6.29 32.53
C ASP A 47 3.24 7.41 31.96
N LYS A 48 2.35 7.89 32.83
CA LYS A 48 1.24 8.79 32.49
C LYS A 48 1.76 10.10 31.90
N SER A 49 1.06 10.57 30.86
CA SER A 49 1.07 11.95 30.34
C SER A 49 2.12 12.35 29.29
N THR A 50 2.95 11.45 28.76
CA THR A 50 3.78 11.77 27.58
C THR A 50 3.42 10.85 26.43
N GLN A 51 2.89 11.39 25.32
CA GLN A 51 2.75 10.61 24.09
C GLN A 51 4.14 10.11 23.69
N VAL A 52 4.43 8.84 23.97
CA VAL A 52 5.72 8.26 23.61
C VAL A 52 5.75 8.12 22.09
N LYS A 53 6.40 9.08 21.45
CA LYS A 53 6.56 9.12 19.99
C LYS A 53 7.39 7.92 19.56
N LEU A 54 6.79 7.00 18.80
CA LEU A 54 7.49 5.87 18.19
C LEU A 54 8.65 6.41 17.33
N VAL A 55 9.90 6.06 17.68
CA VAL A 55 11.06 6.43 16.88
C VAL A 55 11.30 5.31 15.88
N VAL A 56 11.01 5.60 14.62
CA VAL A 56 11.25 4.70 13.50
C VAL A 56 12.67 4.90 12.99
N PRO A 57 13.49 3.85 12.81
CA PRO A 57 14.80 3.96 12.21
C PRO A 57 14.72 4.62 10.82
N GLN A 58 15.62 5.57 10.55
CA GLN A 58 15.62 6.32 9.29
C GLN A 58 15.73 5.40 8.06
N SER A 59 16.59 4.38 8.14
CA SER A 59 16.73 3.36 7.08
C SER A 59 15.42 2.61 6.80
N LEU A 60 14.62 2.35 7.82
CA LEU A 60 13.32 1.68 7.65
C LEU A 60 12.31 2.61 6.95
N LYS A 61 12.32 3.91 7.27
CA LYS A 61 11.53 4.91 6.55
C LYS A 61 11.94 4.98 5.07
N GLU A 62 13.23 5.05 4.79
CA GLU A 62 13.76 5.11 3.41
C GLU A 62 13.38 3.88 2.59
N ILE A 63 13.49 2.68 3.17
CA ILE A 63 13.04 1.44 2.53
C ILE A 63 11.55 1.51 2.21
N ALA A 64 10.71 1.98 3.13
CA ALA A 64 9.27 2.12 2.89
C ALA A 64 8.97 3.06 1.72
N ILE A 65 9.68 4.19 1.61
CA ILE A 65 9.53 5.15 0.50
C ILE A 65 9.95 4.53 -0.84
N ILE A 66 11.10 3.85 -0.87
CA ILE A 66 11.57 3.15 -2.08
C ILE A 66 10.53 2.11 -2.52
N MET A 67 10.04 1.31 -1.58
CA MET A 67 9.00 0.32 -1.83
C MET A 67 7.71 0.95 -2.35
N HIS A 68 7.31 2.09 -1.81
CA HIS A 68 6.13 2.83 -2.30
C HIS A 68 6.29 3.32 -3.75
N GLY A 69 7.49 3.74 -4.13
CA GLY A 69 7.82 4.09 -5.52
C GLY A 69 7.76 2.90 -6.48
N VAL A 70 8.03 1.68 -6.00
CA VAL A 70 7.93 0.43 -6.78
C VAL A 70 6.47 -0.05 -6.93
N LEU A 71 5.58 0.30 -6.00
CA LEU A 71 4.19 -0.16 -5.99
C LEU A 71 3.45 -0.04 -7.35
N PRO A 72 3.48 1.10 -8.08
CA PRO A 72 2.79 1.22 -9.36
C PRO A 72 3.42 0.40 -10.50
N THR A 73 4.69 -0.01 -10.37
CA THR A 73 5.38 -0.81 -11.40
C THR A 73 5.04 -2.31 -11.30
N LEU A 74 4.42 -2.73 -10.19
CA LEU A 74 3.99 -4.11 -10.00
C LEU A 74 2.74 -4.43 -10.84
N THR A 75 2.83 -5.51 -11.61
CA THR A 75 1.75 -6.03 -12.45
C THR A 75 0.50 -6.41 -11.65
N ASN A 76 -0.65 -6.44 -12.31
CA ASN A 76 -1.97 -6.60 -11.65
C ASN A 76 -2.21 -7.99 -11.06
N ASP A 77 -1.43 -9.00 -11.45
CA ASP A 77 -1.47 -10.36 -10.92
C ASP A 77 -0.74 -10.49 -9.57
N ARG A 78 0.09 -9.52 -9.18
CA ARG A 78 0.84 -9.50 -7.91
C ARG A 78 0.07 -8.86 -6.76
N ASN A 79 -1.24 -9.12 -6.68
CA ASN A 79 -2.11 -8.47 -5.69
C ASN A 79 -1.72 -8.78 -4.24
N SER A 80 -1.21 -9.98 -3.95
CA SER A 80 -0.74 -10.33 -2.60
C SER A 80 0.39 -9.41 -2.11
N LEU A 81 1.40 -9.19 -2.97
CA LEU A 81 2.54 -8.31 -2.64
C LEU A 81 2.08 -6.87 -2.50
N LYS A 82 1.28 -6.37 -3.44
CA LYS A 82 0.74 -4.99 -3.38
C LYS A 82 -0.10 -4.80 -2.12
N ASP A 83 -0.87 -5.81 -1.72
CA ASP A 83 -1.64 -5.79 -0.48
C ASP A 83 -0.76 -5.71 0.77
N ASP A 84 0.27 -6.54 0.86
CA ASP A 84 1.18 -6.55 2.01
C ASP A 84 1.97 -5.24 2.12
N MET A 85 2.45 -4.71 1.00
CA MET A 85 3.08 -3.39 0.94
C MET A 85 2.10 -2.29 1.37
N CYS A 86 0.86 -2.30 0.89
CA CYS A 86 -0.11 -1.30 1.29
C CYS A 86 -0.48 -1.40 2.77
N ARG A 87 -0.58 -2.60 3.35
CA ARG A 87 -0.78 -2.77 4.80
C ARG A 87 0.35 -2.17 5.62
N LEU A 88 1.58 -2.30 5.15
CA LEU A 88 2.75 -1.64 5.75
C LEU A 88 2.54 -0.11 5.75
N PHE A 89 2.20 0.47 4.60
CA PHE A 89 1.99 1.92 4.46
C PHE A 89 0.78 2.43 5.25
N GLU A 90 -0.32 1.68 5.27
CA GLU A 90 -1.49 1.94 6.10
C GLU A 90 -1.11 1.98 7.59
N THR A 91 -0.22 1.11 8.04
CA THR A 91 0.28 1.13 9.43
C THR A 91 1.03 2.43 9.73
N TRP A 92 1.86 2.90 8.78
CA TRP A 92 2.51 4.21 8.89
C TRP A 92 1.52 5.35 9.04
N TRP A 93 0.44 5.32 8.25
CA TRP A 93 -0.62 6.32 8.29
C TRP A 93 -1.40 6.31 9.61
N VAL A 94 -1.90 5.13 10.01
CA VAL A 94 -2.74 4.97 11.22
C VAL A 94 -1.97 5.37 12.47
N TRP A 95 -0.68 5.02 12.55
CA TRP A 95 0.17 5.37 13.69
C TRP A 95 0.81 6.77 13.58
N ARG A 96 0.51 7.53 12.52
CA ARG A 96 1.09 8.85 12.24
C ARG A 96 2.61 8.88 12.34
N LEU A 97 3.25 7.86 11.79
CA LEU A 97 4.71 7.75 11.79
C LEU A 97 5.34 8.85 10.91
N PRO A 98 6.58 9.26 11.20
CA PRO A 98 7.28 10.25 10.38
C PRO A 98 7.32 9.84 8.89
N GLY A 99 6.95 10.76 8.00
CA GLY A 99 6.91 10.53 6.55
C GLY A 99 5.71 9.73 6.05
N CYS A 100 4.65 9.54 6.85
CA CYS A 100 3.46 8.81 6.41
C CYS A 100 2.79 9.42 5.15
N GLU A 101 2.84 10.74 4.96
CA GLU A 101 2.29 11.42 3.79
C GLU A 101 2.97 10.99 2.48
N GLU A 102 4.28 10.77 2.52
CA GLU A 102 5.10 10.31 1.38
C GLU A 102 4.66 8.92 0.89
N LEU A 103 4.02 8.13 1.77
CA LEU A 103 3.59 6.77 1.50
C LEU A 103 2.14 6.68 1.03
N MET A 104 1.40 7.77 0.86
CA MET A 104 -0.05 7.69 0.62
C MET A 104 -0.46 7.83 -0.84
N GLY A 105 0.30 8.53 -1.68
CA GLY A 105 -0.09 8.81 -3.08
C GLY A 105 -0.44 7.56 -3.90
N ASN A 106 0.52 6.64 -4.08
CA ASN A 106 0.27 5.38 -4.80
C ASN A 106 -0.64 4.42 -4.01
N THR A 107 -0.61 4.47 -2.67
CA THR A 107 -1.41 3.60 -1.81
C THR A 107 -2.89 3.89 -1.94
N ILE A 108 -3.32 5.16 -1.89
CA ILE A 108 -4.74 5.49 -2.04
C ILE A 108 -5.27 5.12 -3.43
N VAL A 109 -4.46 5.31 -4.48
CA VAL A 109 -4.81 4.90 -5.85
C VAL A 109 -5.01 3.39 -5.92
N TYR A 110 -4.08 2.61 -5.36
CA TYR A 110 -4.21 1.15 -5.33
C TYR A 110 -5.42 0.67 -4.52
N LEU A 111 -5.64 1.24 -3.34
CA LEU A 111 -6.78 0.87 -2.48
C LEU A 111 -8.11 1.19 -3.15
N LEU A 112 -8.23 2.37 -3.75
CA LEU A 112 -9.42 2.75 -4.52
C LEU A 112 -9.65 1.79 -5.69
N PHE A 113 -8.62 1.57 -6.52
CA PHE A 113 -8.70 0.63 -7.65
C PHE A 113 -9.14 -0.76 -7.21
N LYS A 114 -8.55 -1.30 -6.15
CA LYS A 114 -8.91 -2.62 -5.63
C LYS A 114 -10.35 -2.65 -5.12
N SER A 115 -10.79 -1.60 -4.42
CA SER A 115 -12.13 -1.51 -3.84
C SER A 115 -13.25 -1.37 -4.87
N THR A 116 -12.92 -0.93 -6.11
CA THR A 116 -13.88 -0.78 -7.21
C THR A 116 -13.87 -1.94 -8.21
N GLN A 117 -13.06 -2.98 -7.98
CA GLN A 117 -13.10 -4.20 -8.79
C GLN A 117 -14.36 -5.04 -8.50
N ALA A 118 -14.81 -5.80 -9.49
CA ALA A 118 -15.98 -6.68 -9.37
C ALA A 118 -15.89 -7.70 -8.22
N LYS A 119 -14.67 -8.13 -7.86
CA LYS A 119 -14.40 -9.09 -6.76
C LYS A 119 -14.07 -8.40 -5.43
N SER A 120 -14.25 -7.09 -5.31
CA SER A 120 -13.91 -6.37 -4.10
C SER A 120 -14.81 -6.77 -2.93
N THR A 121 -14.26 -6.63 -1.73
CA THR A 121 -14.90 -7.01 -0.48
C THR A 121 -15.16 -5.79 0.40
N LYS A 122 -15.99 -5.95 1.43
CA LYS A 122 -16.15 -4.92 2.49
C LYS A 122 -14.82 -4.58 3.16
N ALA A 123 -13.90 -5.53 3.27
CA ALA A 123 -12.58 -5.29 3.84
C ALA A 123 -11.76 -4.31 2.99
N ASP A 124 -11.88 -4.37 1.66
CA ASP A 124 -11.20 -3.43 0.76
C ASP A 124 -11.75 -2.01 0.93
N VAL A 125 -13.06 -1.85 1.09
CA VAL A 125 -13.68 -0.54 1.41
C VAL A 125 -13.23 -0.03 2.77
N SER A 126 -13.19 -0.89 3.80
CA SER A 126 -12.71 -0.51 5.13
C SER A 126 -11.28 0.01 5.11
N ARG A 127 -10.41 -0.54 4.25
CA ARG A 127 -9.04 -0.03 4.07
C ARG A 127 -9.02 1.38 3.47
N VAL A 128 -9.83 1.65 2.44
CA VAL A 128 -9.98 3.00 1.89
C VAL A 128 -10.47 3.96 2.98
N LYS A 129 -11.50 3.59 3.75
CA LYS A 129 -12.03 4.39 4.86
C LYS A 129 -10.95 4.72 5.91
N ALA A 130 -10.09 3.76 6.25
CA ALA A 130 -9.03 3.95 7.25
C ALA A 130 -8.03 5.06 6.87
N VAL A 131 -7.80 5.26 5.57
CA VAL A 131 -6.87 6.27 5.04
C VAL A 131 -7.56 7.46 4.36
N GLN A 132 -8.90 7.56 4.40
CA GLN A 132 -9.67 8.52 3.58
C GLN A 132 -9.25 9.99 3.73
N LYS A 133 -8.69 10.36 4.89
CA LYS A 133 -8.18 11.72 5.14
C LYS A 133 -7.06 12.15 4.18
N VAL A 134 -6.37 11.19 3.55
CA VAL A 134 -5.41 11.44 2.47
C VAL A 134 -6.06 12.20 1.31
N LEU A 135 -7.33 11.92 1.00
CA LEU A 135 -8.04 12.54 -0.12
C LEU A 135 -8.17 14.06 0.04
N SER A 136 -8.19 14.57 1.27
CA SER A 136 -8.24 16.00 1.55
C SER A 136 -6.97 16.75 1.14
N ALA A 137 -5.86 16.04 0.96
CA ALA A 137 -4.59 16.61 0.51
C ALA A 137 -4.41 16.56 -1.02
N ILE A 138 -5.33 15.91 -1.76
CA ILE A 138 -5.22 15.76 -3.21
C ILE A 138 -5.90 16.93 -3.91
N GLU A 139 -5.16 17.62 -4.78
CA GLU A 139 -5.71 18.66 -5.65
C GLU A 139 -6.48 18.02 -6.83
N LEU A 140 -7.79 17.82 -6.64
CA LEU A 140 -8.66 17.14 -7.61
C LEU A 140 -8.85 17.89 -8.94
N ASN A 141 -8.53 19.18 -8.98
CA ASN A 141 -8.63 20.01 -10.20
C ASN A 141 -7.36 19.96 -11.05
N SER A 142 -6.31 19.25 -10.62
CA SER A 142 -5.08 19.10 -11.39
C SER A 142 -5.22 18.04 -12.50
N ASP A 143 -4.49 18.21 -13.60
CA ASP A 143 -4.50 17.26 -14.73
C ASP A 143 -4.07 15.83 -14.30
N ASN A 144 -3.26 15.73 -13.24
CA ASN A 144 -2.76 14.47 -12.69
C ASN A 144 -3.79 13.72 -11.83
N ALA A 145 -4.91 14.36 -11.47
CA ALA A 145 -5.92 13.76 -10.59
C ALA A 145 -6.95 12.90 -11.34
N SER A 146 -6.94 12.86 -12.67
CA SER A 146 -7.94 12.19 -13.51
C SER A 146 -8.20 10.72 -13.12
N VAL A 147 -7.15 9.97 -12.79
CA VAL A 147 -7.24 8.56 -12.33
C VAL A 147 -7.96 8.48 -10.98
N VAL A 148 -7.57 9.33 -10.02
CA VAL A 148 -8.18 9.37 -8.68
C VAL A 148 -9.64 9.79 -8.79
N VAL A 149 -9.96 10.83 -9.57
CA VAL A 149 -11.34 11.30 -9.78
C VAL A 149 -12.20 10.21 -10.40
N SER A 150 -11.69 9.49 -11.40
CA SER A 150 -12.42 8.38 -12.03
C SER A 150 -12.71 7.24 -11.04
N LEU A 151 -11.73 6.88 -10.21
CA LEU A 151 -11.89 5.88 -9.16
C LEU A 151 -12.86 6.31 -8.06
N LEU A 152 -12.82 7.58 -7.65
CA LEU A 152 -13.76 8.13 -6.68
C LEU A 152 -15.19 8.13 -7.23
N LEU A 153 -15.37 8.48 -8.51
CA LEU A 153 -16.68 8.38 -9.17
C LEU A 153 -17.17 6.92 -9.17
N GLN A 154 -16.31 5.94 -9.47
CA GLN A 154 -16.66 4.53 -9.36
C GLN A 154 -17.14 4.13 -7.96
N CYS A 155 -16.52 4.66 -6.90
CA CYS A 155 -16.94 4.40 -5.53
C CYS A 155 -18.40 4.84 -5.28
N THR A 156 -18.91 5.88 -5.96
CA THR A 156 -20.28 6.41 -5.74
C THR A 156 -21.39 5.44 -6.14
N TYR A 157 -21.12 4.53 -7.08
CA TYR A 157 -22.10 3.56 -7.57
C TYR A 157 -21.69 2.10 -7.34
N HIS A 158 -20.52 1.85 -6.75
CA HIS A 158 -20.07 0.48 -6.46
C HIS A 158 -20.82 -0.09 -5.24
N HIS A 159 -21.40 -1.28 -5.40
CA HIS A 159 -22.27 -1.90 -4.38
C HIS A 159 -21.61 -2.04 -2.99
N GLN A 160 -20.30 -2.28 -2.94
CA GLN A 160 -19.57 -2.37 -1.66
C GLN A 160 -19.54 -1.03 -0.92
N PHE A 161 -19.55 0.12 -1.60
CA PHE A 161 -19.58 1.44 -0.98
C PHE A 161 -21.00 1.88 -0.64
N VAL A 162 -21.97 1.58 -1.51
CA VAL A 162 -23.38 1.96 -1.31
C VAL A 162 -24.04 1.16 -0.18
N ASN A 163 -23.72 -0.13 -0.06
CA ASN A 163 -24.36 -1.03 0.92
C ASN A 163 -23.55 -1.23 2.20
N SER A 164 -22.39 -0.58 2.34
CA SER A 164 -21.61 -0.64 3.58
C SER A 164 -22.13 0.41 4.56
N PRO A 165 -22.57 0.03 5.77
CA PRO A 165 -22.98 1.01 6.78
C PRO A 165 -21.84 2.00 7.05
N MET A 166 -22.21 3.26 7.25
CA MET A 166 -21.31 4.38 7.53
C MET A 166 -20.48 4.10 8.77
#